data_AF-A0AAJ6EY40-F1
#
_entry.id   AF-A0AAJ6EY40-F1
#
_cell.length_a   1.000
_cell.length_b   1.000
_cell.length_c   1.000
_cell.angle_alpha   90.00
_cell.angle_beta   90.00
_cell.angle_gamma   90.00
#
_symmetry.space_group_name_H-M   'P 1'
#
loop_
_entity.id
_entity.type
_entity.pdbx_description
1 polymer ?
#
loop_
_entity_poly.entity_id
_entity_poly.type
_entity_poly.pdbx_seq_one_letter_code
_entity_poly.pdbx_strand_id
1 'polypeptide(L)'
;MVDLRKLDDVTARLGDVVLDPARWPTFMDEVCAAVGATGAAMLQSDVRTEDIPRTESVDDYFTRVYFPNNLHLTDIRAARGVPRLLGGADVVTDADLFESEREMLRDPLYASLGEFGLKWFAAVGFRAGPALWGLTIQRSPKQGMFDADEVKALSRLSTRLTEAATLSTVVGRSAISGITSALGLIQVAAIAVGRFGVVIGTNGQAGACLGDDLAIRNNRLTLRDRQANADLTRLIDQLDHTSDLLTVPSSPIVVRRLDRRPIVIQMQPVPPAARSPFLGARAILLIRDLEGSVAFDQALLAATFELTPAQARLAARLARGDSVEDAAREAGVALATARNQLKSIFQKTGTHRQAELVALLHRVK
;
A
#
# COMPACT_ATOMS: atom_id res chain seq x y z
N MET A 1 27.33 21.35 18.23
CA MET A 1 27.05 22.65 17.60
C MET A 1 26.28 22.37 16.33
N VAL A 2 25.03 22.81 16.26
CA VAL A 2 24.16 22.63 15.09
C VAL A 2 24.64 23.51 13.95
N ASP A 3 24.77 22.91 12.76
CA ASP A 3 25.01 23.63 11.52
C ASP A 3 23.66 24.06 10.92
N LEU A 4 23.22 25.27 11.29
CA LEU A 4 21.93 25.83 10.83
C LEU A 4 21.87 25.98 9.31
N ARG A 5 22.99 26.33 8.67
CA ARG A 5 23.04 26.49 7.21
C ARG A 5 22.83 25.15 6.53
N LYS A 6 23.54 24.12 6.98
CA LYS A 6 23.35 22.76 6.47
C LYS A 6 21.92 22.26 6.73
N LEU A 7 21.34 22.57 7.89
CA LEU A 7 19.96 22.19 8.20
C LEU A 7 18.95 22.86 7.25
N ASP A 8 19.13 24.14 6.95
CA ASP A 8 18.30 24.89 6.00
C ASP A 8 18.46 24.33 4.57
N ASP A 9 19.69 24.02 4.13
CA ASP A 9 20.00 23.43 2.82
C ASP A 9 19.40 22.02 2.65
N VAL A 10 19.40 21.21 3.71
CA VAL A 10 18.76 19.88 3.72
C VAL A 10 17.24 20.02 3.67
N THR A 11 16.68 20.94 4.45
CA THR A 11 15.23 21.19 4.49
C THR A 11 14.69 21.70 3.16
N ALA A 12 15.48 22.49 2.42
CA ALA A 12 15.13 22.95 1.08
C ALA A 12 14.94 21.81 0.06
N ARG A 13 15.53 20.64 0.31
CA ARG A 13 15.43 19.44 -0.54
C ARG A 13 14.33 18.47 -0.13
N LEU A 14 13.43 18.85 0.78
CA LEU A 14 12.26 18.04 1.16
C LEU A 14 11.35 17.69 -0.03
N GLY A 15 11.38 18.46 -1.12
CA GLY A 15 10.67 18.11 -2.36
C GLY A 15 11.14 16.78 -2.98
N ASP A 16 12.40 16.41 -2.82
CA ASP A 16 12.96 15.19 -3.41
C ASP A 16 12.38 13.93 -2.74
N VAL A 17 12.23 13.96 -1.41
CA VAL A 17 11.65 12.83 -0.65
C VAL A 17 10.13 12.70 -0.85
N VAL A 18 9.46 13.76 -1.31
CA VAL A 18 8.06 13.72 -1.72
C VAL A 18 7.88 12.93 -3.01
N LEU A 19 8.80 13.11 -3.97
CA LEU A 19 8.76 12.43 -5.27
C LEU A 19 9.31 11.01 -5.21
N ASP A 20 10.31 10.78 -4.36
CA ASP A 20 10.97 9.49 -4.18
C ASP A 20 11.02 9.11 -2.69
N PRO A 21 10.04 8.35 -2.20
CA PRO A 21 9.97 7.92 -0.80
C PRO A 21 11.20 7.10 -0.34
N ALA A 22 11.96 6.50 -1.26
CA ALA A 22 13.16 5.75 -0.89
C ALA A 22 14.30 6.65 -0.36
N ARG A 23 14.19 7.98 -0.54
CA ARG A 23 15.19 8.95 -0.08
C ARG A 23 15.03 9.38 1.38
N TRP A 24 13.96 8.98 2.07
CA TRP A 24 13.73 9.35 3.47
C TRP A 24 14.93 9.01 4.39
N PRO A 25 15.53 7.80 4.34
CA PRO A 25 16.72 7.48 5.12
C PRO A 25 17.88 8.46 4.89
N THR A 26 18.22 8.73 3.63
CA THR A 26 19.30 9.66 3.28
C THR A 26 19.02 11.08 3.75
N PHE A 27 17.79 11.58 3.59
CA PHE A 27 17.40 12.89 4.12
C PHE A 27 17.57 12.95 5.65
N MET A 28 17.17 11.89 6.36
CA MET A 28 17.33 11.82 7.81
C MET A 28 18.80 11.76 8.24
N ASP A 29 19.66 11.05 7.51
CA ASP A 29 21.11 11.06 7.76
C ASP A 29 21.71 12.46 7.62
N GLU A 30 21.26 13.22 6.61
CA GLU A 30 21.70 14.61 6.42
C GLU A 30 21.22 15.54 7.54
N VAL A 31 19.98 15.37 8.02
CA VAL A 31 19.46 16.07 9.21
C VAL A 31 20.31 15.71 10.44
N CYS A 32 20.55 14.42 10.69
CA CYS A 32 21.38 13.95 11.79
C CYS A 32 22.79 14.56 11.72
N ALA A 33 23.40 14.62 10.55
CA ALA A 33 24.71 15.22 10.35
C ALA A 33 24.72 16.74 10.60
N ALA A 34 23.63 17.44 10.30
CA ALA A 34 23.51 18.88 10.57
C ALA A 34 23.35 19.19 12.07
N VAL A 35 22.69 18.30 12.82
CA VAL A 35 22.45 18.48 14.26
C VAL A 35 23.40 17.68 15.15
N GLY A 36 24.43 17.06 14.58
CA GLY A 36 25.40 16.26 15.32
C GLY A 36 24.77 15.08 16.07
N ALA A 37 23.84 14.37 15.43
CA ALA A 37 23.18 13.17 15.95
C ALA A 37 23.70 11.88 15.31
N THR A 38 23.41 10.74 15.95
CA THR A 38 23.84 9.41 15.48
C THR A 38 22.92 8.87 14.39
N GLY A 39 21.62 9.03 14.55
CA GLY A 39 20.64 8.50 13.61
C GLY A 39 19.21 8.87 13.96
N ALA A 40 18.27 8.46 13.11
CA ALA A 40 16.88 8.86 13.24
C ALA A 40 15.91 7.79 12.72
N ALA A 41 14.68 7.86 13.22
CA ALA A 41 13.57 7.04 12.76
C ALA A 41 12.27 7.83 12.80
N MET A 42 11.35 7.56 11.86
CA MET A 42 10.02 8.14 11.85
C MET A 42 9.03 7.23 12.57
N LEU A 43 8.40 7.71 13.63
CA LEU A 43 7.40 6.94 14.37
C LEU A 43 6.07 7.67 14.36
N GLN A 44 5.01 6.99 13.95
CA GLN A 44 3.64 7.46 14.18
C GLN A 44 3.30 7.32 15.67
N SER A 45 2.49 8.22 16.21
CA SER A 45 2.20 8.28 17.65
C SER A 45 1.29 7.15 18.15
N ASP A 46 0.34 6.71 17.33
CA ASP A 46 -0.71 5.75 17.66
C ASP A 46 -0.42 4.35 17.10
N VAL A 47 0.11 4.26 15.88
CA VAL A 47 0.36 3.00 15.17
C VAL A 47 1.83 2.86 14.81
N ARG A 48 2.57 2.04 15.56
CA ARG A 48 4.00 1.81 15.33
C ARG A 48 4.24 0.44 14.73
N THR A 49 4.86 0.44 13.57
CA THR A 49 5.13 -0.77 12.78
C THR A 49 6.58 -0.77 12.32
N GLU A 50 7.07 -1.94 11.92
CA GLU A 50 8.47 -2.12 11.54
C GLU A 50 8.85 -1.41 10.22
N ASP A 51 7.93 -1.24 9.29
CA ASP A 51 8.14 -0.60 7.98
C ASP A 51 8.18 0.94 8.05
N ILE A 52 8.92 1.48 9.00
CA ILE A 52 9.16 2.92 9.11
C ILE A 52 10.47 3.31 8.44
N PRO A 53 10.53 4.50 7.81
CA PRO A 53 11.80 5.08 7.43
C PRO A 53 12.69 5.26 8.67
N ARG A 54 13.95 4.83 8.55
CA ARG A 54 14.99 5.02 9.56
C ARG A 54 16.36 5.05 8.92
N THR A 55 17.34 5.63 9.61
CA THR A 55 18.74 5.65 9.18
C THR A 55 19.41 4.30 9.46
N GLU A 56 20.43 3.95 8.66
CA GLU A 56 21.18 2.70 8.82
C GLU A 56 21.78 2.58 10.24
N SER A 57 22.23 3.71 10.79
CA SER A 57 22.86 3.79 12.13
C SER A 57 21.97 3.39 13.30
N VAL A 58 20.64 3.33 13.13
CA VAL A 58 19.72 2.86 14.17
C VAL A 58 18.99 1.57 13.77
N ASP A 59 19.21 1.05 12.56
CA ASP A 59 18.43 -0.07 12.04
C ASP A 59 18.56 -1.32 12.92
N ASP A 60 19.80 -1.65 13.31
CA ASP A 60 20.09 -2.83 14.13
C ASP A 60 19.32 -2.81 15.47
N TYR A 61 19.21 -1.64 16.10
CA TYR A 61 18.41 -1.46 17.33
C TYR A 61 16.92 -1.72 17.09
N PHE A 62 16.38 -1.13 16.03
CA PHE A 62 14.96 -1.28 15.74
C PHE A 62 14.59 -2.72 15.34
N THR A 63 15.43 -3.34 14.50
CA THR A 63 15.23 -4.69 13.95
C THR A 63 15.47 -5.79 14.97
N ARG A 64 16.39 -5.62 15.93
CA ARG A 64 16.75 -6.69 16.89
C ARG A 64 16.16 -6.50 18.28
N VAL A 65 15.78 -5.28 18.66
CA VAL A 65 15.38 -4.98 20.04
C VAL A 65 14.04 -4.26 20.11
N TYR A 66 13.89 -3.09 19.48
CA TYR A 66 12.72 -2.24 19.71
C TYR A 66 11.39 -2.90 19.32
N PHE A 67 11.30 -3.46 18.11
CA PHE A 67 10.09 -4.15 17.66
C PHE A 67 9.98 -5.58 18.21
N PRO A 68 11.02 -6.45 18.13
CA PRO A 68 10.93 -7.82 18.61
C PRO A 68 10.60 -7.96 20.11
N ASN A 69 11.08 -7.03 20.93
CA ASN A 69 10.80 -7.03 22.38
C ASN A 69 9.56 -6.22 22.75
N ASN A 70 8.73 -5.85 21.78
CA ASN A 70 7.50 -5.08 21.97
C ASN A 70 7.67 -3.73 22.69
N LEU A 71 8.88 -3.15 22.67
CA LEU A 71 9.15 -1.85 23.32
C LEU A 71 8.33 -0.72 22.67
N HIS A 72 7.96 -0.87 21.40
CA HIS A 72 7.08 0.07 20.70
C HIS A 72 5.68 0.21 21.33
N LEU A 73 5.19 -0.81 22.06
CA LEU A 73 3.88 -0.79 22.74
C LEU A 73 3.92 -0.09 24.10
N THR A 74 5.09 -0.04 24.73
CA THR A 74 5.30 0.52 26.08
C THR A 74 6.31 1.66 26.09
N ASP A 75 6.61 2.24 24.92
CA ASP A 75 7.62 3.30 24.78
C ASP A 75 7.26 4.52 25.64
N ILE A 76 8.05 4.71 26.68
CA ILE A 76 7.91 5.80 27.64
C ILE A 76 8.01 7.18 26.98
N ARG A 77 8.76 7.31 25.88
CA ARG A 77 8.88 8.55 25.09
C ARG A 77 7.57 8.88 24.41
N ALA A 78 6.83 7.87 23.94
CA ALA A 78 5.49 8.06 23.40
C ALA A 78 4.52 8.48 24.50
N ALA A 79 4.51 7.72 25.61
CA ALA A 79 3.59 7.92 26.73
C ALA A 79 3.69 9.33 27.34
N ARG A 80 4.91 9.87 27.46
CA ARG A 80 5.16 11.20 28.05
C ARG A 80 5.28 12.32 27.00
N GLY A 81 5.75 12.01 25.79
CA GLY A 81 6.03 12.99 24.74
C GLY A 81 4.83 13.34 23.86
N VAL A 82 4.00 12.36 23.49
CA VAL A 82 2.82 12.60 22.62
C VAL A 82 1.85 13.63 23.23
N PRO A 83 1.50 13.59 24.54
CA PRO A 83 0.63 14.61 25.12
C PRO A 83 1.19 16.04 24.99
N ARG A 84 2.52 16.20 25.06
CA ARG A 84 3.17 17.52 24.91
C ARG A 84 3.14 18.02 23.48
N LEU A 85 3.42 17.12 22.52
CA LEU A 85 3.32 17.45 21.10
C LEU A 85 1.88 17.83 20.72
N LEU A 86 0.88 17.10 21.24
CA LEU A 86 -0.53 17.46 21.08
C LEU A 86 -0.90 18.77 21.79
N GLY A 87 -0.21 19.10 22.87
CA GLY A 87 -0.32 20.36 23.61
C GLY A 87 0.37 21.57 22.95
N GLY A 88 0.98 21.39 21.77
CA GLY A 88 1.57 22.48 20.99
C GLY A 88 3.10 22.56 21.04
N ALA A 89 3.79 21.61 21.67
CA ALA A 89 5.24 21.51 21.54
C ALA A 89 5.63 21.01 20.13
N ASP A 90 6.59 21.67 19.49
CA ASP A 90 7.18 21.19 18.23
C ASP A 90 8.23 20.10 18.44
N VAL A 91 8.92 20.15 19.59
CA VAL A 91 10.02 19.25 19.92
C VAL A 91 9.87 18.79 21.37
N VAL A 92 10.16 17.52 21.62
CA VAL A 92 10.28 16.95 22.97
C VAL A 92 11.63 16.25 23.10
N THR A 93 12.26 16.37 24.26
CA THR A 93 13.59 15.81 24.57
C THR A 93 13.57 15.00 25.86
N ASP A 94 14.64 14.27 26.17
CA ASP A 94 14.78 13.59 27.46
C ASP A 94 14.59 14.52 28.66
N ALA A 95 15.05 15.78 28.57
CA ALA A 95 14.93 16.77 29.63
C ALA A 95 13.46 17.14 29.93
N ASP A 96 12.60 17.04 28.93
CA ASP A 96 11.17 17.19 29.13
C ASP A 96 10.60 15.92 29.76
N LEU A 97 11.02 14.75 29.28
CA LEU A 97 10.39 13.47 29.59
C LEU A 97 10.72 12.93 30.98
N PHE A 98 11.85 13.28 31.57
CA PHE A 98 12.34 12.70 32.83
C PHE A 98 12.81 13.76 33.82
N GLU A 99 12.65 13.47 35.11
CA GLU A 99 13.13 14.35 36.19
C GLU A 99 14.65 14.21 36.40
N SER A 100 15.20 13.03 36.10
CA SER A 100 16.63 12.76 36.21
C SER A 100 17.11 11.67 35.27
N GLU A 101 18.40 11.70 34.94
CA GLU A 101 19.04 10.65 34.13
C GLU A 101 18.94 9.27 34.80
N ARG A 102 18.98 9.22 36.14
CA ARG A 102 18.83 7.97 36.90
C ARG A 102 17.43 7.36 36.73
N GLU A 103 16.40 8.19 36.68
CA GLU A 103 15.04 7.74 36.38
C GLU A 103 14.96 7.21 34.95
N MET A 104 15.47 7.98 33.99
CA MET A 104 15.50 7.62 32.57
C MET A 104 16.14 6.26 32.31
N LEU A 105 17.34 6.01 32.87
CA LEU A 105 18.08 4.75 32.65
C LEU A 105 17.46 3.52 33.31
N ARG A 106 16.45 3.67 34.18
CA ARG A 106 15.70 2.53 34.74
C ARG A 106 14.65 1.99 33.78
N ASP A 107 14.24 2.78 32.80
CA ASP A 107 13.25 2.36 31.82
C ASP A 107 13.84 1.28 30.88
N PRO A 108 13.12 0.18 30.58
CA PRO A 108 13.62 -0.89 29.72
C PRO A 108 14.08 -0.42 28.34
N LEU A 109 13.43 0.60 27.77
CA LEU A 109 13.82 1.16 26.49
C LEU A 109 15.23 1.77 26.60
N TYR A 110 15.45 2.64 27.58
CA TYR A 110 16.75 3.31 27.74
C TYR A 110 17.86 2.37 28.20
N ALA A 111 17.54 1.37 29.02
CA ALA A 111 18.50 0.33 29.42
C ALA A 111 19.05 -0.44 28.20
N SER A 112 18.24 -0.63 27.16
CA SER A 112 18.64 -1.36 25.95
C SER A 112 19.47 -0.54 24.94
N LEU A 113 19.38 0.80 24.98
CA LEU A 113 20.04 1.66 23.99
C LEU A 113 21.58 1.64 24.08
N GLY A 114 22.12 1.40 25.27
CA GLY A 114 23.55 1.45 25.54
C GLY A 114 24.36 0.43 24.73
N GLU A 115 23.79 -0.75 24.46
CA GLU A 115 24.41 -1.80 23.65
C GLU A 115 24.64 -1.36 22.18
N PHE A 116 23.87 -0.37 21.73
CA PHE A 116 23.92 0.19 20.38
C PHE A 116 24.62 1.56 20.35
N GLY A 117 25.24 1.96 21.47
CA GLY A 117 25.92 3.25 21.58
C GLY A 117 24.96 4.46 21.55
N LEU A 118 23.67 4.26 21.83
CA LEU A 118 22.65 5.29 21.87
C LEU A 118 22.29 5.66 23.31
N LYS A 119 21.83 6.89 23.55
CA LYS A 119 21.40 7.34 24.88
C LYS A 119 20.39 8.47 24.84
N TRP A 120 20.72 9.55 24.13
CA TRP A 120 19.94 10.78 24.17
C TRP A 120 18.97 10.86 22.99
N PHE A 121 17.88 11.57 23.18
CA PHE A 121 16.72 11.59 22.31
C PHE A 121 16.09 12.98 22.20
N ALA A 122 15.69 13.28 20.97
CA ALA A 122 14.69 14.31 20.68
C ALA A 122 13.67 13.74 19.69
N ALA A 123 12.45 14.25 19.72
CA ALA A 123 11.46 14.03 18.67
C ALA A 123 10.91 15.36 18.18
N VAL A 124 10.99 15.57 16.86
CA VAL A 124 10.28 16.66 16.19
C VAL A 124 8.89 16.15 15.81
N GLY A 125 7.86 16.74 16.39
CA GLY A 125 6.47 16.43 16.05
C GLY A 125 6.08 17.04 14.70
N PHE A 126 5.35 16.30 13.88
CA PHE A 126 4.77 16.80 12.63
C PHE A 126 3.50 16.02 12.28
N ARG A 127 2.67 16.54 11.38
CA ARG A 127 1.40 15.91 11.00
C ARG A 127 1.41 15.34 9.58
N ALA A 128 0.77 14.18 9.42
CA ALA A 128 0.39 13.63 8.14
C ALA A 128 -1.12 13.36 8.14
N GLY A 129 -1.89 14.33 7.66
CA GLY A 129 -3.34 14.32 7.86
C GLY A 129 -3.69 14.33 9.36
N PRO A 130 -4.55 13.41 9.85
CA PRO A 130 -4.90 13.35 11.28
C PRO A 130 -3.80 12.73 12.15
N ALA A 131 -2.87 11.97 11.56
CA ALA A 131 -1.85 11.24 12.30
C ALA A 131 -0.72 12.19 12.75
N LEU A 132 -0.35 12.09 14.03
CA LEU A 132 0.84 12.72 14.57
C LEU A 132 2.03 11.76 14.37
N TRP A 133 3.12 12.31 13.86
CA TRP A 133 4.38 11.62 13.66
C TRP A 133 5.48 12.32 14.43
N GLY A 134 6.51 11.56 14.79
CA GLY A 134 7.75 12.06 15.36
C GLY A 134 8.92 11.68 14.48
N LEU A 135 9.69 12.66 14.03
CA LEU A 135 11.07 12.42 13.59
C LEU A 135 11.91 12.28 14.84
N THR A 136 12.17 11.04 15.24
CA THR A 136 12.98 10.73 16.41
C THR A 136 14.46 10.76 16.04
N ILE A 137 15.26 11.44 16.85
CA ILE A 137 16.68 11.67 16.62
C ILE A 137 17.42 11.13 17.84
N GLN A 138 18.34 10.20 17.61
CA GLN A 138 19.13 9.53 18.62
C GLN A 138 20.55 10.09 18.65
N ARG A 139 21.11 10.22 19.85
CA ARG A 139 22.48 10.64 20.11
C ARG A 139 23.18 9.63 21.01
N SER A 140 24.47 9.47 20.80
CA SER A 140 25.34 8.68 21.66
C SER A 140 25.60 9.39 23.00
N PRO A 141 26.10 8.66 24.02
CA PRO A 141 26.51 9.28 25.28
C PRO A 141 27.49 10.44 25.12
N LYS A 142 28.40 10.37 24.13
CA LYS A 142 29.46 11.37 23.88
C LYS A 142 28.93 12.68 23.30
N GLN A 143 27.76 12.66 22.66
CA GLN A 143 27.17 13.84 22.03
C GLN A 143 26.37 14.71 23.00
N GLY A 144 26.05 14.20 24.19
CA GLY A 144 25.28 14.93 25.20
C GLY A 144 23.80 15.13 24.82
N MET A 145 23.06 15.70 25.77
CA MET A 145 21.66 16.09 25.59
C MET A 145 21.53 17.20 24.54
N PHE A 146 20.34 17.35 23.97
CA PHE A 146 20.01 18.50 23.14
C PHE A 146 19.87 19.76 24.01
N ASP A 147 20.60 20.83 23.68
CA ASP A 147 20.45 22.12 24.35
C ASP A 147 19.29 22.95 23.77
N ALA A 148 19.00 24.10 24.39
CA ALA A 148 17.88 24.95 23.99
C ALA A 148 18.01 25.54 22.57
N ASP A 149 19.23 25.86 22.13
CA ASP A 149 19.47 26.39 20.78
C ASP A 149 19.30 25.28 19.74
N GLU A 150 19.70 24.05 20.06
CA GLU A 150 19.51 22.88 19.21
C GLU A 150 18.03 22.50 19.11
N VAL A 151 17.27 22.55 20.21
CA VAL A 151 15.82 22.35 20.22
C VAL A 151 15.11 23.40 19.36
N LYS A 152 15.53 24.66 19.44
CA LYS A 152 15.01 25.76 18.60
C LYS A 152 15.36 25.59 17.12
N ALA A 153 16.50 24.97 16.80
CA ALA A 153 16.84 24.63 15.42
C ALA A 153 15.94 23.51 14.89
N LEU A 154 15.75 22.46 15.69
CA LEU A 154 14.90 21.30 15.34
C LEU A 154 13.43 21.67 15.17
N SER A 155 12.90 22.63 15.94
CA SER A 155 11.50 23.05 15.82
C SER A 155 11.16 23.63 14.45
N ARG A 156 12.15 24.18 13.72
CA ARG A 156 11.98 24.67 12.35
C ARG A 156 11.58 23.56 11.36
N LEU A 157 11.91 22.30 11.68
CA LEU A 157 11.57 21.15 10.85
C LEU A 157 10.09 20.77 10.96
N SER A 158 9.41 21.05 12.08
CA SER A 158 8.02 20.62 12.36
C SER A 158 7.05 20.98 11.22
N THR A 159 7.01 22.26 10.84
CA THR A 159 6.12 22.74 9.76
C THR A 159 6.52 22.15 8.41
N ARG A 160 7.81 22.11 8.11
CA ARG A 160 8.32 21.63 6.80
C ARG A 160 8.10 20.13 6.62
N LEU A 161 8.28 19.33 7.67
CA LEU A 161 7.95 17.91 7.67
C LEU A 161 6.44 17.70 7.52
N THR A 162 5.61 18.55 8.13
CA THR A 162 4.14 18.49 7.95
C THR A 162 3.75 18.76 6.50
N GLU A 163 4.33 19.78 5.86
CA GLU A 163 4.13 20.09 4.44
C GLU A 163 4.56 18.91 3.55
N ALA A 164 5.78 18.39 3.77
CA ALA A 164 6.32 17.28 3.01
C ALA A 164 5.47 16.00 3.18
N ALA A 165 5.10 15.64 4.41
CA ALA A 165 4.28 14.46 4.67
C ALA A 165 2.88 14.56 4.03
N THR A 166 2.29 15.77 4.05
CA THR A 166 1.02 16.04 3.37
C THR A 166 1.16 15.85 1.85
N LEU A 167 2.19 16.43 1.24
CA LEU A 167 2.46 16.26 -0.19
C LEU A 167 2.77 14.80 -0.55
N SER A 168 3.60 14.10 0.22
CA SER A 168 3.89 12.68 0.04
C SER A 168 2.63 11.81 0.11
N THR A 169 1.66 12.18 0.95
CA THR A 169 0.37 11.47 1.03
C THR A 169 -0.45 11.68 -0.25
N VAL A 170 -0.48 12.91 -0.78
CA VAL A 170 -1.19 13.25 -2.02
C VAL A 170 -0.54 12.55 -3.22
N VAL A 171 0.78 12.65 -3.37
CA VAL A 171 1.53 12.02 -4.45
C VAL A 171 1.35 10.50 -4.42
N GLY A 172 1.52 9.87 -3.25
CA GLY A 172 1.28 8.44 -3.09
C GLY A 172 -0.14 8.04 -3.48
N ARG A 173 -1.15 8.83 -3.09
CA ARG A 173 -2.56 8.53 -3.42
C ARG A 173 -2.82 8.66 -4.92
N SER A 174 -2.25 9.68 -5.58
CA SER A 174 -2.31 9.83 -7.03
C SER A 174 -1.63 8.67 -7.75
N ALA A 175 -0.48 8.19 -7.27
CA ALA A 175 0.20 7.03 -7.83
C ALA A 175 -0.67 5.75 -7.71
N ILE A 176 -1.27 5.50 -6.55
CA ILE A 176 -2.21 4.38 -6.35
C ILE A 176 -3.43 4.51 -7.27
N SER A 177 -4.03 5.70 -7.36
CA SER A 177 -5.17 5.94 -8.25
C SER A 177 -4.81 5.73 -9.72
N GLY A 178 -3.62 6.15 -10.15
CA GLY A 178 -3.11 5.89 -11.49
C GLY A 178 -2.99 4.40 -11.78
N ILE A 179 -2.45 3.62 -10.84
CA ILE A 179 -2.31 2.16 -11.00
C ILE A 179 -3.68 1.48 -11.07
N THR A 180 -4.60 1.78 -10.15
CA THR A 180 -5.94 1.16 -10.16
C THR A 180 -6.73 1.56 -11.40
N SER A 181 -6.57 2.80 -11.89
CA SER A 181 -7.21 3.28 -13.12
C SER A 181 -6.65 2.59 -14.37
N ALA A 182 -5.32 2.43 -14.46
CA ALA A 182 -4.68 1.70 -15.55
C ALA A 182 -5.13 0.23 -15.62
N LEU A 183 -5.25 -0.44 -14.47
CA LEU A 183 -5.84 -1.78 -14.38
C LEU A 183 -7.32 -1.80 -14.83
N GLY A 184 -8.05 -0.71 -14.59
CA GLY A 184 -9.41 -0.53 -15.06
C GLY A 184 -9.53 -0.48 -16.59
N LEU A 185 -8.55 0.11 -17.29
CA LEU A 185 -8.51 0.15 -18.75
C LEU A 185 -8.44 -1.25 -19.37
N ILE A 186 -7.71 -2.16 -18.73
CA ILE A 186 -7.58 -3.57 -19.14
C ILE A 186 -8.57 -4.50 -18.43
N GLN A 187 -9.66 -3.96 -17.88
CA GLN A 187 -10.76 -4.72 -17.26
C GLN A 187 -10.33 -5.61 -16.08
N VAL A 188 -9.31 -5.21 -15.33
CA VAL A 188 -8.87 -5.89 -14.10
C VAL A 188 -9.43 -5.15 -12.88
N ALA A 189 -10.22 -5.84 -12.07
CA ALA A 189 -10.70 -5.32 -10.80
C ALA A 189 -9.56 -5.20 -9.79
N ALA A 190 -9.38 -3.99 -9.23
CA ALA A 190 -8.27 -3.69 -8.33
C ALA A 190 -8.72 -2.91 -7.09
N ILE A 191 -8.25 -3.35 -5.93
CA ILE A 191 -8.41 -2.66 -4.64
C ILE A 191 -7.02 -2.44 -4.04
N ALA A 192 -6.64 -1.19 -3.82
CA ALA A 192 -5.43 -0.87 -3.07
C ALA A 192 -5.72 -0.90 -1.57
N VAL A 193 -4.89 -1.61 -0.82
CA VAL A 193 -5.00 -1.73 0.64
C VAL A 193 -3.73 -1.25 1.31
N GLY A 194 -3.90 -0.62 2.46
CA GLY A 194 -2.85 -0.18 3.35
C GLY A 194 -2.69 -1.07 4.57
N ARG A 195 -2.08 -0.50 5.60
CA ARG A 195 -1.89 -1.11 6.91
C ARG A 195 -3.20 -1.67 7.46
N PHE A 196 -3.14 -2.85 8.07
CA PHE A 196 -4.30 -3.54 8.61
C PHE A 196 -5.40 -3.79 7.55
N GLY A 197 -5.11 -3.75 6.26
CA GLY A 197 -6.11 -4.00 5.22
C GLY A 197 -7.13 -2.87 5.03
N VAL A 198 -6.81 -1.66 5.48
CA VAL A 198 -7.62 -0.48 5.19
C VAL A 198 -7.60 -0.21 3.68
N VAL A 199 -8.76 -0.10 3.07
CA VAL A 199 -8.93 0.22 1.65
C VAL A 199 -8.54 1.67 1.40
N ILE A 200 -7.52 1.86 0.56
CA ILE A 200 -7.01 3.19 0.17
C ILE A 200 -7.72 3.68 -1.09
N GLY A 201 -8.05 2.77 -2.01
CA GLY A 201 -8.72 3.09 -3.26
C GLY A 201 -9.20 1.85 -4.02
N THR A 202 -10.14 2.05 -4.92
CA THR A 202 -10.73 1.02 -5.80
C THR A 202 -10.84 1.56 -7.22
N ASN A 203 -10.97 0.68 -8.21
CA ASN A 203 -11.42 1.05 -9.54
C ASN A 203 -12.88 0.63 -9.79
N GLY A 204 -13.47 1.09 -10.90
CA GLY A 204 -14.85 0.77 -11.25
C GLY A 204 -15.12 -0.73 -11.38
N GLN A 205 -14.15 -1.50 -11.88
CA GLN A 205 -14.24 -2.95 -12.01
C GLN A 205 -14.32 -3.64 -10.65
N ALA A 206 -13.53 -3.20 -9.67
CA ALA A 206 -13.67 -3.69 -8.30
C ALA A 206 -15.03 -3.34 -7.70
N GLY A 207 -15.54 -2.14 -7.97
CA GLY A 207 -16.89 -1.73 -7.57
C GLY A 207 -17.98 -2.68 -8.09
N ALA A 208 -17.87 -3.13 -9.34
CA ALA A 208 -18.79 -4.09 -9.94
C ALA A 208 -18.72 -5.50 -9.33
N CYS A 209 -17.61 -5.86 -8.68
CA CYS A 209 -17.49 -7.12 -7.93
C CYS A 209 -18.08 -7.06 -6.52
N LEU A 210 -18.38 -5.87 -5.98
CA LEU A 210 -18.90 -5.73 -4.63
C LEU A 210 -20.37 -6.18 -4.53
N GLY A 211 -20.70 -6.86 -3.44
CA GLY A 211 -22.03 -7.40 -3.16
C GLY A 211 -22.03 -8.23 -1.88
N ASP A 212 -22.89 -9.25 -1.80
CA ASP A 212 -23.03 -10.08 -0.60
C ASP A 212 -21.78 -10.92 -0.29
N ASP A 213 -21.06 -11.37 -1.32
CA ASP A 213 -19.91 -12.26 -1.18
C ASP A 213 -18.60 -11.51 -0.89
N LEU A 214 -18.50 -10.26 -1.36
CA LEU A 214 -17.33 -9.39 -1.30
C LEU A 214 -17.81 -7.97 -0.98
N ALA A 215 -17.53 -7.47 0.23
CA ALA A 215 -18.01 -6.16 0.66
C ALA A 215 -16.91 -5.34 1.32
N ILE A 216 -16.98 -4.02 1.19
CA ILE A 216 -16.15 -3.11 2.00
C ILE A 216 -16.96 -2.67 3.21
N ARG A 217 -16.49 -2.98 4.41
CA ARG A 217 -17.12 -2.61 5.69
C ARG A 217 -16.08 -1.98 6.58
N ASN A 218 -16.39 -0.82 7.20
CA ASN A 218 -15.44 -0.07 8.02
C ASN A 218 -14.10 0.16 7.32
N ASN A 219 -14.15 0.53 6.03
CA ASN A 219 -12.99 0.70 5.14
C ASN A 219 -12.10 -0.54 5.01
N ARG A 220 -12.62 -1.76 5.19
CA ARG A 220 -11.86 -3.01 5.01
C ARG A 220 -12.61 -3.98 4.12
N LEU A 221 -11.87 -4.75 3.33
CA LEU A 221 -12.46 -5.81 2.51
C LEU A 221 -12.89 -6.96 3.41
N THR A 222 -14.13 -7.41 3.25
CA THR A 222 -14.73 -8.51 4.00
C THR A 222 -15.32 -9.52 3.02
N LEU A 223 -15.12 -10.80 3.32
CA LEU A 223 -15.55 -11.93 2.49
C LEU A 223 -16.60 -12.74 3.25
N ARG A 224 -17.68 -13.13 2.57
CA ARG A 224 -18.73 -13.97 3.17
C ARG A 224 -18.23 -15.38 3.46
N ASP A 225 -17.38 -15.91 2.59
CA ASP A 225 -16.68 -17.16 2.79
C ASP A 225 -15.70 -17.03 3.98
N ARG A 226 -15.98 -17.76 5.06
CA ARG A 226 -15.21 -17.68 6.31
C ARG A 226 -13.75 -18.10 6.13
N GLN A 227 -13.49 -19.12 5.31
CA GLN A 227 -12.12 -19.60 5.11
C GLN A 227 -11.34 -18.57 4.30
N ALA A 228 -11.93 -18.07 3.21
CA ALA A 228 -11.32 -17.02 2.41
C ALA A 228 -11.09 -15.74 3.22
N ASN A 229 -12.02 -15.37 4.11
CA ASN A 229 -11.85 -14.21 5.01
C ASN A 229 -10.69 -14.41 6.00
N ALA A 230 -10.55 -15.61 6.56
CA ALA A 230 -9.43 -15.94 7.46
C ALA A 230 -8.08 -15.92 6.72
N ASP A 231 -8.06 -16.41 5.47
CA ASP A 231 -6.86 -16.36 4.63
C ASP A 231 -6.50 -14.91 4.25
N LEU A 232 -7.49 -14.06 3.95
CA LEU A 232 -7.28 -12.63 3.72
C LEU A 232 -6.70 -11.93 4.95
N THR A 233 -7.27 -12.16 6.14
CA THR A 233 -6.75 -11.61 7.40
C THR A 233 -5.30 -12.04 7.62
N ARG A 234 -4.99 -13.33 7.46
CA ARG A 234 -3.62 -13.85 7.62
C ARG A 234 -2.62 -13.16 6.69
N LEU A 235 -2.98 -12.94 5.42
CA LEU A 235 -2.11 -12.26 4.47
C LEU A 235 -1.92 -10.78 4.80
N ILE A 236 -2.97 -10.10 5.28
CA ILE A 236 -2.88 -8.71 5.75
C ILE A 236 -1.96 -8.62 6.97
N ASP A 237 -2.12 -9.50 7.96
CA ASP A 237 -1.28 -9.53 9.17
C ASP A 237 0.20 -9.74 8.79
N GLN A 238 0.49 -10.61 7.82
CA GLN A 238 1.85 -10.80 7.30
C GLN A 238 2.44 -9.54 6.66
N LEU A 239 1.64 -8.73 5.97
CA LEU A 239 2.09 -7.44 5.42
C LEU A 239 2.47 -6.46 6.52
N ASP A 240 1.74 -6.46 7.63
CA ASP A 240 1.98 -5.52 8.73
C ASP A 240 3.29 -5.82 9.47
N HIS A 241 3.75 -7.07 9.45
CA HIS A 241 5.01 -7.54 10.06
C HIS A 241 6.18 -7.68 9.08
N THR A 242 6.00 -7.32 7.80
CA THR A 242 7.05 -7.43 6.79
C THR A 242 7.67 -6.06 6.48
N SER A 243 8.98 -5.94 6.69
CA SER A 243 9.76 -4.75 6.30
C SER A 243 10.05 -4.71 4.78
N ASP A 244 10.18 -5.87 4.13
CA ASP A 244 10.36 -5.97 2.68
C ASP A 244 9.02 -6.12 1.94
N LEU A 245 8.41 -4.98 1.61
CA LEU A 245 7.13 -4.95 0.87
C LEU A 245 7.23 -5.48 -0.57
N LEU A 246 8.38 -5.98 -1.05
CA LEU A 246 8.49 -6.69 -2.33
C LEU A 246 8.20 -8.20 -2.20
N THR A 247 8.32 -8.78 -1.00
CA THR A 247 8.04 -10.20 -0.72
C THR A 247 6.61 -10.43 -0.23
N VAL A 248 5.65 -9.80 -0.92
CA VAL A 248 4.23 -9.98 -0.62
C VAL A 248 3.79 -11.43 -0.87
N PRO A 249 3.12 -12.09 0.10
CA PRO A 249 2.72 -13.47 -0.09
C PRO A 249 1.75 -13.62 -1.27
N SER A 250 2.04 -14.57 -2.14
CA SER A 250 1.45 -14.70 -3.48
C SER A 250 0.32 -15.72 -3.58
N SER A 251 0.00 -16.40 -2.47
CA SER A 251 -1.06 -17.42 -2.44
C SER A 251 -2.41 -16.80 -2.79
N PRO A 252 -3.12 -17.33 -3.81
CA PRO A 252 -4.43 -16.81 -4.17
C PRO A 252 -5.44 -17.13 -3.06
N ILE A 253 -6.29 -16.16 -2.74
CA ILE A 253 -7.48 -16.38 -1.92
C ILE A 253 -8.62 -16.78 -2.87
N VAL A 254 -9.24 -17.93 -2.62
CA VAL A 254 -10.38 -18.41 -3.41
C VAL A 254 -11.65 -18.26 -2.58
N VAL A 255 -12.49 -17.31 -2.95
CA VAL A 255 -13.81 -17.09 -2.34
C VAL A 255 -14.80 -18.04 -2.98
N ARG A 256 -15.23 -19.07 -2.24
CA ARG A 256 -16.24 -20.02 -2.70
C ARG A 256 -17.64 -19.43 -2.49
N ARG A 257 -18.50 -19.57 -3.49
CA ARG A 257 -19.90 -19.10 -3.48
C ARG A 257 -20.82 -20.31 -3.65
N LEU A 258 -22.03 -20.25 -3.07
CA LEU A 258 -22.98 -21.37 -3.09
C LEU A 258 -23.54 -21.63 -4.50
N ASP A 259 -24.07 -20.59 -5.15
CA ASP A 259 -24.79 -20.70 -6.43
C ASP A 259 -24.09 -19.96 -7.58
N ARG A 260 -22.79 -19.67 -7.42
CA ARG A 260 -21.97 -18.92 -8.38
C ARG A 260 -20.57 -19.50 -8.43
N ARG A 261 -19.86 -19.29 -9.54
CA ARG A 261 -18.45 -19.67 -9.68
C ARG A 261 -17.59 -18.96 -8.64
N PRO A 262 -16.37 -19.41 -8.31
CA PRO A 262 -15.54 -18.72 -7.31
C PRO A 262 -15.09 -17.32 -7.73
N ILE A 263 -14.72 -16.48 -6.76
CA ILE A 263 -13.87 -15.28 -6.99
C ILE A 263 -12.45 -15.62 -6.57
N VAL A 264 -11.46 -15.22 -7.37
CA VAL A 264 -10.05 -15.35 -7.03
C VAL A 264 -9.47 -13.99 -6.74
N ILE A 265 -8.85 -13.82 -5.57
CA ILE A 265 -8.14 -12.61 -5.17
C ILE A 265 -6.65 -12.92 -5.13
N GLN A 266 -5.85 -12.09 -5.80
CA GLN A 266 -4.39 -12.15 -5.75
C GLN A 266 -3.84 -10.85 -5.21
N MET A 267 -2.81 -10.95 -4.38
CA MET A 267 -2.14 -9.79 -3.81
C MET A 267 -0.89 -9.48 -4.62
N GLN A 268 -0.66 -8.19 -4.90
CA GLN A 268 0.53 -7.68 -5.59
C GLN A 268 1.19 -6.60 -4.73
N PRO A 269 2.53 -6.50 -4.72
CA PRO A 269 3.23 -5.43 -4.02
C PRO A 269 2.90 -4.06 -4.63
N VAL A 270 2.87 -3.04 -3.79
CA VAL A 270 2.78 -1.64 -4.26
C VAL A 270 4.14 -1.25 -4.86
N PRO A 271 4.19 -0.60 -6.04
CA PRO A 271 5.45 -0.10 -6.61
C PRO A 271 6.15 0.90 -5.68
N PRO A 272 7.49 0.97 -5.64
CA PRO A 272 8.23 1.86 -4.73
C PRO A 272 7.76 3.32 -4.73
N ALA A 273 7.46 3.88 -5.91
CA ALA A 273 6.98 5.26 -6.05
C ALA A 273 5.64 5.54 -5.34
N ALA A 274 4.84 4.52 -5.06
CA ALA A 274 3.57 4.62 -4.36
C ALA A 274 3.67 4.25 -2.85
N ARG A 275 4.86 3.86 -2.37
CA ARG A 275 5.12 3.48 -0.96
C ARG A 275 5.41 4.70 -0.09
N SER A 276 4.51 5.69 -0.13
CA SER A 276 4.58 6.79 0.82
C SER A 276 4.38 6.26 2.24
N PRO A 277 5.32 6.49 3.19
CA PRO A 277 5.21 5.98 4.56
C PRO A 277 3.96 6.53 5.27
N PHE A 278 3.48 7.71 4.84
CA PHE A 278 2.33 8.39 5.42
C PHE A 278 0.99 7.95 4.86
N LEU A 279 0.96 7.47 3.60
CA LEU A 279 -0.24 6.88 3.02
C LEU A 279 -0.45 5.44 3.52
N GLY A 280 0.66 4.74 3.81
CA GLY A 280 0.65 3.38 4.34
C GLY A 280 0.14 2.33 3.35
N ALA A 281 0.24 2.57 2.04
CA ALA A 281 -0.13 1.59 1.02
C ALA A 281 0.81 0.38 1.04
N ARG A 282 0.24 -0.84 1.09
CA ARG A 282 0.99 -2.09 1.24
C ARG A 282 0.82 -3.03 0.07
N ALA A 283 -0.40 -3.17 -0.43
CA ALA A 283 -0.69 -4.11 -1.50
C ALA A 283 -1.81 -3.64 -2.45
N ILE A 284 -1.84 -4.26 -3.62
CA ILE A 284 -2.93 -4.17 -4.58
C ILE A 284 -3.57 -5.55 -4.70
N LEU A 285 -4.84 -5.65 -4.37
CA LEU A 285 -5.66 -6.84 -4.54
C LEU A 285 -6.25 -6.85 -5.94
N LEU A 286 -5.86 -7.82 -6.75
CA LEU A 286 -6.45 -8.11 -8.06
C LEU A 286 -7.58 -9.11 -7.87
N ILE A 287 -8.77 -8.78 -8.37
CA ILE A 287 -9.97 -9.58 -8.20
C ILE A 287 -10.39 -10.14 -9.55
N ARG A 288 -10.63 -11.45 -9.60
CA ARG A 288 -11.17 -12.14 -10.77
C ARG A 288 -12.44 -12.86 -10.39
N ASP A 289 -13.57 -12.31 -10.81
CA ASP A 289 -14.85 -13.00 -10.73
C ASP A 289 -14.96 -13.99 -11.91
N LEU A 290 -15.00 -15.29 -11.62
CA LEU A 290 -15.08 -16.33 -12.65
C LEU A 290 -16.51 -16.51 -13.23
N GLU A 291 -17.50 -15.82 -12.68
CA GLU A 291 -18.87 -15.69 -13.20
C GLU A 291 -19.00 -14.52 -14.18
N GLY A 292 -18.16 -13.49 -14.01
CA GLY A 292 -18.23 -12.28 -14.81
C GLY A 292 -18.14 -12.59 -16.30
N SER A 293 -19.13 -12.15 -17.08
CA SER A 293 -19.09 -12.33 -18.52
C SER A 293 -17.93 -11.51 -19.08
N VAL A 294 -17.02 -12.16 -19.77
CA VAL A 294 -16.07 -11.45 -20.62
C VAL A 294 -16.86 -10.76 -21.72
N ALA A 295 -16.93 -9.43 -21.68
CA ALA A 295 -17.38 -8.67 -22.83
C ALA A 295 -16.32 -8.79 -23.92
N PHE A 296 -16.69 -9.36 -25.06
CA PHE A 296 -15.86 -9.38 -26.26
C PHE A 296 -16.24 -8.21 -27.14
N ASP A 297 -15.24 -7.43 -27.55
CA ASP A 297 -15.46 -6.35 -28.50
C ASP A 297 -15.77 -6.96 -29.89
N GLN A 298 -17.04 -6.86 -30.28
CA GLN A 298 -17.52 -7.38 -31.57
C GLN A 298 -16.86 -6.68 -32.76
N ALA A 299 -16.54 -5.39 -32.64
CA ALA A 299 -15.88 -4.64 -33.70
C ALA A 299 -14.43 -5.13 -33.87
N LEU A 300 -13.73 -5.38 -32.75
CA LEU A 300 -12.41 -5.99 -32.77
C LEU A 300 -12.44 -7.38 -33.41
N LEU A 301 -13.35 -8.26 -32.96
CA LEU A 301 -13.50 -9.60 -33.54
C LEU A 301 -13.82 -9.56 -35.04
N ALA A 302 -14.69 -8.63 -35.46
CA ALA A 302 -15.02 -8.42 -36.86
C ALA A 302 -13.82 -7.98 -37.69
N ALA A 303 -13.02 -7.04 -37.18
CA ALA A 303 -11.83 -6.56 -37.85
C ALA A 303 -10.72 -7.63 -37.92
N THR A 304 -10.48 -8.38 -36.83
CA THR A 304 -9.41 -9.38 -36.75
C THR A 304 -9.66 -10.59 -37.64
N PHE A 305 -10.91 -11.05 -37.75
CA PHE A 305 -11.27 -12.29 -38.46
C PHE A 305 -12.18 -12.04 -39.66
N GLU A 306 -12.30 -10.80 -40.10
CA GLU A 306 -13.15 -10.37 -41.23
C GLU A 306 -14.61 -10.86 -41.09
N LEU A 307 -15.13 -10.87 -39.86
CA LEU A 307 -16.49 -11.34 -39.59
C LEU A 307 -17.52 -10.27 -39.98
N THR A 308 -18.68 -10.70 -40.47
CA THR A 308 -19.83 -9.80 -40.59
C THR A 308 -20.34 -9.38 -39.21
N PRO A 309 -21.10 -8.27 -39.07
CA PRO A 309 -21.66 -7.88 -37.78
C PRO A 309 -22.51 -8.98 -37.10
N ALA A 310 -23.23 -9.79 -37.89
CA ALA A 310 -23.98 -10.93 -37.37
C ALA A 310 -23.07 -12.06 -36.87
N GLN A 311 -21.99 -12.36 -37.60
CA GLN A 311 -21.00 -13.35 -37.20
C GLN A 311 -20.24 -12.93 -35.94
N ALA A 312 -19.83 -11.67 -35.84
CA ALA A 312 -19.16 -11.14 -34.65
C ALA A 312 -20.06 -11.18 -33.41
N ARG A 313 -21.35 -10.86 -33.55
CA ARG A 313 -22.36 -11.05 -32.49
C ARG A 313 -22.44 -12.51 -32.05
N LEU A 314 -22.58 -13.45 -33.00
CA LEU A 314 -22.65 -14.87 -32.68
C LEU A 314 -21.36 -15.36 -31.99
N ALA A 315 -20.19 -15.01 -32.52
CA ALA A 315 -18.89 -15.37 -31.96
C ALA A 315 -18.72 -14.87 -30.52
N ALA A 316 -19.06 -13.60 -30.25
CA ALA A 316 -18.99 -13.02 -28.91
C ALA A 316 -19.89 -13.76 -27.90
N ARG A 317 -21.07 -14.23 -28.32
CA ARG A 317 -21.96 -15.03 -27.46
C ARG A 317 -21.39 -16.40 -27.13
N LEU A 318 -20.92 -17.11 -28.16
CA LEU A 318 -20.30 -18.42 -27.98
C LEU A 318 -19.06 -18.35 -27.08
N ALA A 319 -18.29 -17.26 -27.18
CA ALA A 319 -17.13 -17.01 -26.34
C ALA A 319 -17.48 -16.74 -24.85
N ARG A 320 -18.72 -16.31 -24.54
CA ARG A 320 -19.22 -16.25 -23.15
C ARG A 320 -19.67 -17.61 -22.61
N GLY A 321 -19.72 -18.64 -23.46
CA GLY A 321 -20.15 -19.98 -23.10
C GLY A 321 -21.60 -20.31 -23.49
N ASP A 322 -22.31 -19.42 -24.19
CA ASP A 322 -23.65 -19.70 -24.71
C ASP A 322 -23.63 -20.90 -25.67
N SER A 323 -24.68 -21.73 -25.65
CA SER A 323 -24.88 -22.73 -26.71
C SER A 323 -25.25 -22.05 -28.03
N VAL A 324 -25.07 -22.75 -29.15
CA VAL A 324 -25.50 -22.23 -30.48
C VAL A 324 -27.01 -22.03 -30.50
N GLU A 325 -27.75 -22.90 -29.80
CA GLU A 325 -29.19 -22.84 -29.63
C GLU A 325 -29.63 -21.60 -28.84
N ASP A 326 -28.98 -21.28 -27.72
CA ASP A 326 -29.27 -20.06 -26.94
C ASP A 326 -28.93 -18.81 -27.75
N ALA A 327 -27.78 -18.81 -28.42
CA ALA A 327 -27.36 -17.69 -29.26
C ALA A 327 -28.31 -17.46 -30.44
N ALA A 328 -28.83 -18.52 -31.06
CA ALA A 328 -29.82 -18.44 -32.14
C ALA A 328 -31.15 -17.85 -31.63
N ARG A 329 -31.64 -18.35 -30.50
CA ARG A 329 -32.90 -17.93 -29.86
C ARG A 329 -32.90 -16.43 -29.59
N GLU A 330 -31.84 -15.95 -28.95
CA GLU A 330 -31.79 -14.55 -28.53
C GLU A 330 -31.42 -13.60 -29.68
N ALA A 331 -30.76 -14.09 -30.72
CA ALA A 331 -30.62 -13.36 -31.98
C ALA A 331 -31.90 -13.35 -32.85
N GLY A 332 -32.94 -14.10 -32.48
CA GLY A 332 -34.19 -14.20 -33.24
C GLY A 332 -34.03 -14.90 -34.59
N VAL A 333 -33.03 -15.78 -34.74
CA VAL A 333 -32.77 -16.51 -36.00
C VAL A 333 -33.00 -18.01 -35.83
N ALA A 334 -33.33 -18.68 -36.94
CA ALA A 334 -33.44 -20.13 -36.94
C ALA A 334 -32.09 -20.79 -36.58
N LEU A 335 -32.14 -21.91 -35.85
CA LEU A 335 -30.95 -22.68 -35.45
C LEU A 335 -30.09 -23.08 -36.65
N ALA A 336 -30.71 -23.43 -37.79
CA ALA A 336 -30.01 -23.73 -39.04
C ALA A 336 -29.20 -22.53 -39.54
N THR A 337 -29.73 -21.32 -39.45
CA THR A 337 -29.03 -20.09 -39.82
C THR A 337 -27.84 -19.82 -38.90
N ALA A 338 -28.00 -19.99 -37.59
CA ALA A 338 -26.89 -19.85 -36.63
C ALA A 338 -25.79 -20.89 -36.88
N ARG A 339 -26.15 -22.15 -37.16
CA ARG A 339 -25.18 -23.21 -37.52
C ARG A 339 -24.43 -22.89 -38.82
N ASN A 340 -25.12 -22.34 -39.82
CA ASN A 340 -24.48 -21.89 -41.06
C ASN A 340 -23.51 -20.72 -40.82
N GLN A 341 -23.90 -19.75 -40.00
CA GLN A 341 -23.00 -18.65 -39.60
C GLN A 341 -21.79 -19.17 -38.84
N LEU A 342 -21.96 -20.11 -37.90
CA LEU A 342 -20.86 -20.75 -37.17
C LEU A 342 -19.88 -21.49 -38.09
N LYS A 343 -20.39 -22.21 -39.11
CA LYS A 343 -19.54 -22.85 -40.11
C LYS A 343 -18.68 -21.84 -40.87
N SER A 344 -19.24 -20.68 -41.22
CA SER A 344 -18.47 -19.61 -41.87
C SER A 344 -17.47 -18.97 -40.91
N ILE A 345 -17.82 -18.80 -39.63
CA ILE A 345 -16.88 -18.33 -38.60
C ILE A 345 -15.69 -19.28 -38.51
N PHE A 346 -15.92 -20.60 -38.38
CA PHE A 346 -14.87 -21.62 -38.35
C PHE A 346 -13.90 -21.54 -39.54
N GLN A 347 -14.43 -21.31 -40.75
CA GLN A 347 -13.60 -21.13 -41.94
C GLN A 347 -12.73 -19.86 -41.84
N LYS A 348 -13.30 -18.73 -41.41
CA LYS A 348 -12.58 -17.46 -41.30
C LYS A 348 -11.57 -17.42 -40.15
N THR A 349 -11.82 -18.16 -39.09
CA THR A 349 -10.94 -18.23 -37.91
C THR A 349 -9.95 -19.38 -37.95
N GLY A 350 -10.02 -20.27 -38.95
CA GLY A 350 -9.16 -21.45 -39.05
C GLY A 350 -9.36 -22.46 -37.92
N THR A 351 -10.57 -22.54 -37.36
CA THR A 351 -10.90 -23.44 -36.24
C THR A 351 -11.91 -24.49 -36.69
N HIS A 352 -11.93 -25.66 -36.05
CA HIS A 352 -12.82 -26.76 -36.45
C HIS A 352 -13.87 -27.12 -35.39
N ARG A 353 -13.68 -26.67 -34.15
CA ARG A 353 -14.59 -26.94 -33.03
C ARG A 353 -14.91 -25.67 -32.27
N GLN A 354 -16.09 -25.61 -31.65
CA GLN A 354 -16.51 -24.46 -30.85
C GLN A 354 -15.52 -24.16 -29.72
N ALA A 355 -15.00 -25.19 -29.04
CA ALA A 355 -13.99 -25.00 -27.99
C ALA A 355 -12.68 -24.37 -28.52
N GLU A 356 -12.26 -24.70 -29.74
CA GLU A 356 -11.09 -24.09 -30.38
C GLU A 356 -11.34 -22.63 -30.73
N LEU A 357 -12.53 -22.34 -31.28
CA LEU A 357 -12.97 -20.96 -31.52
C LEU A 357 -12.99 -20.15 -30.23
N VAL A 358 -13.62 -20.65 -29.17
CA VAL A 358 -13.68 -19.96 -27.87
C VAL A 358 -12.27 -19.71 -27.32
N ALA A 359 -11.38 -20.71 -27.37
CA ALA A 359 -10.00 -20.55 -26.93
C ALA A 359 -9.22 -19.52 -27.76
N LEU A 360 -9.45 -19.44 -29.07
CA LEU A 360 -8.85 -18.44 -29.95
C LEU A 360 -9.36 -17.03 -29.64
N LEU A 361 -10.68 -16.87 -29.50
CA LEU A 361 -11.30 -15.56 -29.22
C LEU A 361 -10.79 -14.97 -27.89
N HIS A 362 -10.54 -15.81 -26.88
CA HIS A 362 -9.93 -15.36 -25.62
C HIS A 362 -8.50 -14.82 -25.73
N ARG A 363 -7.80 -15.04 -26.85
CA ARG A 363 -6.45 -14.48 -27.11
C ARG A 363 -6.50 -13.09 -27.76
N VAL A 364 -7.65 -12.67 -28.26
CA VAL A 364 -7.86 -11.41 -28.98
C VAL A 364 -8.58 -10.38 -28.06
N LYS A 365 -8.70 -10.69 -26.77
CA LYS A 365 -9.42 -9.87 -25.80
C LYS A 365 -8.56 -8.71 -25.28
#